data_AF-A0A820I0P7-F1
#
_entry.id   AF-A0A820I0P7-F1
#
_cell.length_a   1.000
_cell.length_b   1.000
_cell.length_c   1.000
_cell.angle_alpha   90.00
_cell.angle_beta   90.00
_cell.angle_gamma   90.00
#
_symmetry.space_group_name_H-M   'P 1'
#
loop_
_entity.id
_entity.type
_entity.pdbx_description
1 polymer ?
#
loop_
_entity_poly.entity_id
_entity_poly.type
_entity_poly.pdbx_seq_one_letter_code
_entity_poly.pdbx_strand_id
1 'polypeptide(L)'
;KLEKQPKDLAIKTQKCDDLLSEITILTAKQTERKSRALEKKQIVDEQLIIIEKEKHEAESQLQETIPALLEAQQGLDTLKATDITEMRSFANPVDTLRLIGYCMLIYLGHPSITWKDVRGVMADMKFITNLKTRDPDLFTSKQAVQLKIYLKKLEEKLDPNHIYSLYDKSERDNKLLTLMSNVSRVGGSLFKFIHAIDNYMDKYRETKPKKDRLISIENDYEINLTE
;
A
#
# COMPACT_ATOMS: atom_id res chain seq x y z
N LYS A 1 -1.37 52.30 68.86
CA LYS A 1 -0.54 51.61 67.84
C LYS A 1 -0.31 50.11 68.14
N LEU A 2 -0.46 49.63 69.38
CA LEU A 2 -0.19 48.22 69.73
C LEU A 2 -1.30 47.21 69.34
N GLU A 3 -2.58 47.57 69.34
CA GLU A 3 -3.67 46.61 69.02
C GLU A 3 -3.77 46.21 67.53
N LYS A 4 -3.17 46.98 66.62
CA LYS A 4 -3.19 46.67 65.16
C LYS A 4 -2.16 45.61 64.77
N GLN A 5 -1.06 45.48 65.51
CA GLN A 5 0.01 44.50 65.23
C GLN A 5 -0.44 43.03 65.27
N PRO A 6 -1.16 42.53 66.30
CA PRO A 6 -1.54 41.12 66.36
C PRO A 6 -2.54 40.73 65.26
N LYS A 7 -3.43 41.65 64.86
CA LYS A 7 -4.37 41.44 63.74
C LYS A 7 -3.66 41.39 62.39
N ASP A 8 -2.71 42.29 62.15
CA ASP A 8 -1.89 42.27 60.92
C ASP A 8 -1.00 41.03 60.83
N LEU A 9 -0.44 40.58 61.95
CA LEU A 9 0.32 39.33 62.04
C LEU A 9 -0.56 38.13 61.70
N ALA A 10 -1.75 38.03 62.29
CA ALA A 10 -2.69 36.93 62.00
C ALA A 10 -3.14 36.90 60.52
N ILE A 11 -3.41 38.06 59.90
CA ILE A 11 -3.77 38.15 58.48
C ILE A 11 -2.60 37.74 57.58
N LYS A 12 -1.36 38.13 57.93
CA LYS A 12 -0.16 37.72 57.18
C LYS A 12 0.13 36.23 57.33
N THR A 13 -0.06 35.66 58.53
CA THR A 13 0.06 34.22 58.76
C THR A 13 -0.97 33.45 57.93
N GLN A 14 -2.24 33.86 57.96
CA GLN A 14 -3.31 33.23 57.15
C GLN A 14 -2.99 33.27 55.65
N LYS A 15 -2.54 34.42 55.12
CA LYS A 15 -2.14 34.52 53.72
C LYS A 15 -0.94 33.63 53.38
N CYS A 16 -0.01 33.46 54.30
CA CYS A 16 1.13 32.57 54.12
C CYS A 16 0.67 31.10 54.06
N ASP A 17 -0.27 30.72 54.94
CA ASP A 17 -0.85 29.38 54.97
C ASP A 17 -1.67 29.08 53.71
N ASP A 18 -2.46 30.05 53.22
CA ASP A 18 -3.22 29.93 51.97
C ASP A 18 -2.28 29.76 50.75
N LEU A 19 -1.19 30.54 50.68
CA LEU A 19 -0.18 30.41 49.62
C LEU A 19 0.56 29.07 49.67
N LEU A 20 0.91 28.58 50.87
CA LEU A 20 1.53 27.26 51.05
C LEU A 20 0.57 26.14 50.62
N SER A 21 -0.73 26.27 50.91
CA SER A 21 -1.75 25.35 50.43
C SER A 21 -1.84 25.33 48.91
N GLU A 22 -1.88 26.49 48.27
CA GLU A 22 -1.93 26.63 46.80
C GLU A 22 -0.67 26.03 46.14
N ILE A 23 0.51 26.33 46.66
CA ILE A 23 1.78 25.74 46.18
C ILE A 23 1.75 24.21 46.30
N THR A 24 1.20 23.66 47.39
CA THR A 24 1.11 22.21 47.59
C THR A 24 0.21 21.56 46.54
N ILE A 25 -0.94 22.17 46.25
CA ILE A 25 -1.88 21.69 45.22
C ILE A 25 -1.25 21.78 43.82
N LEU A 26 -0.61 22.90 43.49
CA LEU A 26 0.06 23.09 42.20
C LEU A 26 1.22 22.11 42.01
N THR A 27 2.00 21.84 43.06
CA THR A 27 3.10 20.88 43.04
C THR A 27 2.60 19.45 42.86
N ALA A 28 1.51 19.07 43.54
CA ALA A 28 0.87 17.77 43.35
C ALA A 28 0.37 17.60 41.90
N LYS A 29 -0.33 18.61 41.37
CA LYS A 29 -0.83 18.61 39.98
C LYS A 29 0.31 18.55 38.95
N GLN A 30 1.41 19.25 39.20
CA GLN A 30 2.58 19.23 38.31
C GLN A 30 3.29 17.87 38.36
N THR A 31 3.39 17.24 39.53
CA THR A 31 3.96 15.90 39.69
C THR A 31 3.11 14.85 38.99
N GLU A 32 1.78 14.92 39.15
CA GLU A 32 0.84 14.02 38.45
C GLU A 32 0.94 14.17 36.93
N ARG A 33 1.01 15.41 36.42
CA ARG A 33 1.22 15.69 34.99
C ARG A 33 2.51 15.06 34.46
N LYS A 34 3.62 15.21 35.20
CA LYS A 34 4.91 14.60 34.83
C LYS A 34 4.85 13.08 34.83
N SER A 35 4.20 12.47 35.82
CA SER A 35 4.02 11.02 35.88
C SER A 35 3.25 10.49 34.68
N ARG A 36 2.10 11.11 34.37
CA ARG A 36 1.28 10.74 33.20
C ARG A 36 2.02 10.95 31.88
N ALA A 37 2.84 11.99 31.76
CA ALA A 37 3.65 12.22 30.57
C ALA A 37 4.71 11.12 30.38
N LEU A 38 5.35 10.68 31.46
CA LEU A 38 6.34 9.60 31.42
C LEU A 38 5.72 8.25 31.04
N GLU A 39 4.55 7.93 31.61
CA GLU A 39 3.79 6.71 31.25
C GLU A 39 3.37 6.73 29.78
N LYS A 40 2.83 7.85 29.28
CA LYS A 40 2.48 8.01 27.87
C LYS A 40 3.69 7.84 26.96
N LYS A 41 4.83 8.41 27.34
CA LYS A 41 6.07 8.29 26.59
C LYS A 41 6.50 6.84 26.44
N GLN A 42 6.49 6.06 27.54
CA GLN A 42 6.83 4.65 27.52
C GLN A 42 5.90 3.84 26.59
N ILE A 43 4.60 4.10 26.64
CA ILE A 43 3.62 3.44 25.77
C ILE A 43 3.90 3.77 24.29
N VAL A 44 4.23 5.01 23.97
CA VAL A 44 4.55 5.42 22.60
C VAL A 44 5.85 4.78 22.13
N ASP A 45 6.89 4.76 22.96
CA ASP A 45 8.18 4.12 22.65
C ASP A 45 8.00 2.62 22.34
N GLU A 46 7.20 1.89 23.13
CA GLU A 46 6.88 0.49 22.88
C GLU A 46 6.10 0.29 21.56
N GLN A 47 5.13 1.15 21.28
CA GLN A 47 4.36 1.10 20.03
C GLN A 47 5.23 1.37 18.81
N LEU A 48 6.15 2.32 18.90
CA LEU A 48 7.11 2.64 17.83
C LEU A 48 7.99 1.43 17.48
N ILE A 49 8.50 0.72 18.48
CA ILE A 49 9.33 -0.48 18.26
C ILE A 49 8.55 -1.56 17.49
N ILE A 50 7.30 -1.83 17.89
CA ILE A 50 6.46 -2.84 17.24
C ILE A 50 6.16 -2.44 15.79
N ILE A 51 5.77 -1.19 15.57
CA ILE A 51 5.37 -0.71 14.25
C ILE A 51 6.55 -0.62 13.31
N GLU A 52 7.72 -0.19 13.78
CA GLU A 52 8.93 -0.15 12.96
C GLU A 52 9.32 -1.56 12.51
N LYS A 53 9.22 -2.55 13.40
CA LYS A 53 9.45 -3.96 13.04
C LYS A 53 8.46 -4.45 11.98
N GLU A 54 7.15 -4.26 12.21
CA GLU A 54 6.11 -4.70 11.28
C GLU A 54 6.19 -4.00 9.92
N LYS A 55 6.61 -2.73 9.90
CA LYS A 55 6.88 -1.95 8.69
C LYS A 55 8.09 -2.50 7.97
N HIS A 56 9.22 -2.69 8.66
CA HIS A 56 10.43 -3.22 8.05
C HIS A 56 10.18 -4.58 7.38
N GLU A 57 9.44 -5.48 8.05
CA GLU A 57 9.04 -6.76 7.47
C GLU A 57 8.17 -6.59 6.20
N ALA A 58 7.19 -5.69 6.24
CA ALA A 58 6.33 -5.42 5.08
C ALA A 58 7.06 -4.72 3.93
N GLU A 59 8.00 -3.82 4.24
CA GLU A 59 8.85 -3.15 3.27
C GLU A 59 9.80 -4.15 2.61
N SER A 60 10.41 -5.05 3.38
CA SER A 60 11.24 -6.14 2.83
C SER A 60 10.46 -6.98 1.82
N GLN A 61 9.25 -7.42 2.18
CA GLN A 61 8.39 -8.19 1.27
C GLN A 61 8.01 -7.39 0.02
N LEU A 62 7.76 -6.08 0.15
CA LEU A 62 7.50 -5.23 -1.00
C LEU A 62 8.74 -5.12 -1.91
N GLN A 63 9.93 -4.93 -1.32
CA GLN A 63 11.20 -4.86 -2.06
C GLN A 63 11.47 -6.15 -2.84
N GLU A 64 11.15 -7.31 -2.28
CA GLU A 64 11.28 -8.61 -2.97
C GLU A 64 10.44 -8.70 -4.25
N THR A 65 9.33 -7.96 -4.36
CA THR A 65 8.49 -7.95 -5.57
C THR A 65 9.00 -7.02 -6.67
N ILE A 66 9.82 -6.03 -6.33
CA ILE A 66 10.30 -4.99 -7.27
C ILE A 66 11.12 -5.59 -8.43
N PRO A 67 12.08 -6.52 -8.21
CA PRO A 67 12.84 -7.11 -9.30
C PRO A 67 11.96 -7.75 -10.38
N ALA A 68 10.96 -8.54 -9.96
CA ALA A 68 10.03 -9.20 -10.88
C ALA A 68 9.17 -8.18 -11.66
N LEU A 69 8.74 -7.10 -11.00
CA LEU A 69 8.01 -6.03 -11.67
C LEU A 69 8.86 -5.31 -12.71
N LEU A 70 10.10 -4.94 -12.37
CA LEU A 70 11.03 -4.28 -13.29
C LEU A 70 11.35 -5.18 -14.50
N GLU A 71 11.59 -6.47 -14.27
CA GLU A 71 11.83 -7.43 -15.33
C GLU A 71 10.62 -7.53 -16.28
N ALA A 72 9.41 -7.57 -15.72
CA ALA A 72 8.20 -7.61 -16.52
C ALA A 72 7.98 -6.31 -17.31
N GLN A 73 8.29 -5.14 -16.71
CA GLN A 73 8.25 -3.85 -17.38
C GLN A 73 9.26 -3.77 -18.54
N GLN A 74 10.47 -4.30 -18.37
CA GLN A 74 11.46 -4.40 -19.45
C GLN A 74 10.98 -5.34 -20.56
N GLY A 75 10.30 -6.44 -20.20
CA GLY A 75 9.66 -7.33 -21.17
C GLY A 75 8.66 -6.62 -22.09
N LEU A 76 7.93 -5.62 -21.58
CA LEU A 76 7.03 -4.80 -22.39
C LEU A 76 7.78 -3.91 -23.40
N ASP A 77 8.98 -3.43 -23.06
CA ASP A 77 9.79 -2.60 -23.98
C ASP A 77 10.30 -3.40 -25.19
N THR A 78 10.36 -4.73 -25.08
CA THR A 78 10.78 -5.61 -26.19
C THR A 78 9.70 -5.80 -27.25
N LEU A 79 8.45 -5.36 -26.98
CA LEU A 79 7.33 -5.49 -27.90
C LEU A 79 7.49 -4.52 -29.07
N LYS A 80 7.34 -5.03 -30.29
CA LYS A 80 7.37 -4.20 -31.50
C LYS A 80 5.99 -3.60 -31.75
N ALA A 81 5.94 -2.45 -32.41
CA ALA A 81 4.69 -1.83 -32.85
C ALA A 81 3.85 -2.77 -33.75
N THR A 82 4.52 -3.63 -34.53
CA THR A 82 3.88 -4.68 -35.33
C THR A 82 3.15 -5.69 -34.46
N ASP A 83 3.75 -6.13 -33.36
CA ASP A 83 3.18 -7.13 -32.44
C ASP A 83 1.88 -6.58 -31.81
N ILE A 84 1.90 -5.30 -31.40
CA ILE A 84 0.72 -4.61 -30.84
C ILE A 84 -0.36 -4.43 -31.92
N THR A 85 0.02 -4.07 -33.14
CA THR A 85 -0.92 -3.90 -34.26
C THR A 85 -1.58 -5.22 -34.65
N GLU A 86 -0.82 -6.32 -34.66
CA GLU A 86 -1.34 -7.67 -34.87
C GLU A 86 -2.37 -8.03 -33.80
N MET A 87 -2.06 -7.85 -32.52
CA MET A 87 -3.00 -8.11 -31.44
C MET A 87 -4.29 -7.27 -31.58
N ARG A 88 -4.19 -6.02 -32.02
CA ARG A 88 -5.36 -5.15 -32.26
C ARG A 88 -6.19 -5.57 -33.47
N SER A 89 -5.57 -6.20 -34.47
CA SER A 89 -6.22 -6.56 -35.72
C SER A 89 -7.24 -7.70 -35.56
N PHE A 90 -7.18 -8.46 -34.46
CA PHE A 90 -8.16 -9.51 -34.18
C PHE A 90 -9.57 -8.94 -34.04
N ALA A 91 -10.43 -9.26 -35.02
CA ALA A 91 -11.86 -8.97 -34.94
C ALA A 91 -12.51 -9.75 -33.79
N ASN A 92 -12.16 -11.04 -33.67
CA ASN A 92 -12.56 -11.95 -32.60
C ASN A 92 -11.31 -12.58 -31.97
N PRO A 93 -10.77 -12.00 -30.88
CA PRO A 93 -9.58 -12.56 -30.22
C PRO A 93 -9.92 -13.90 -29.57
N VAL A 94 -8.93 -14.79 -29.46
CA VAL A 94 -9.01 -16.01 -28.64
C VAL A 94 -9.32 -15.62 -27.20
N ASP A 95 -10.07 -16.46 -26.47
CA ASP A 95 -10.54 -16.17 -25.11
C ASP A 95 -9.40 -15.73 -24.17
N THR A 96 -8.23 -16.37 -24.25
CA THR A 96 -7.05 -16.03 -23.44
C THR A 96 -6.54 -14.61 -23.73
N LEU A 97 -6.43 -14.22 -25.00
CA LEU A 97 -6.05 -12.86 -25.41
C LEU A 97 -7.09 -11.81 -25.01
N ARG A 98 -8.37 -12.18 -25.06
CA ARG A 98 -9.46 -11.32 -24.61
C ARG A 98 -9.37 -11.06 -23.10
N LEU A 99 -9.19 -12.13 -22.31
CA LEU A 99 -9.12 -12.06 -20.86
C LEU A 99 -7.89 -11.29 -20.38
N ILE A 100 -6.71 -11.48 -20.98
CA ILE A 100 -5.53 -10.67 -20.61
C ILE A 100 -5.73 -9.19 -20.94
N GLY A 101 -6.39 -8.89 -22.07
CA GLY A 101 -6.77 -7.52 -22.42
C GLY A 101 -7.72 -6.91 -21.40
N TYR A 102 -8.64 -7.70 -20.85
CA TYR A 102 -9.53 -7.25 -19.77
C TYR A 102 -8.79 -7.01 -18.46
N CYS A 103 -7.86 -7.90 -18.08
CA CYS A 103 -6.97 -7.65 -16.94
C CYS A 103 -6.21 -6.33 -17.09
N MET A 104 -5.70 -6.05 -18.28
CA MET A 104 -5.04 -4.79 -18.60
C MET A 104 -5.96 -3.57 -18.44
N LEU A 105 -7.21 -3.61 -18.92
CA LEU A 105 -8.18 -2.53 -18.72
C LEU A 105 -8.55 -2.33 -17.25
N ILE A 106 -8.69 -3.42 -16.48
CA ILE A 106 -8.96 -3.38 -15.05
C ILE A 106 -7.81 -2.70 -14.31
N TYR A 107 -6.57 -3.09 -14.61
CA TYR A 107 -5.39 -2.44 -14.07
C TYR A 107 -5.37 -0.94 -14.42
N LEU A 108 -5.69 -0.60 -15.67
CA LEU A 108 -5.78 0.78 -16.13
C LEU A 108 -6.98 1.55 -15.59
N GLY A 109 -7.90 0.92 -14.85
CA GLY A 109 -9.08 1.58 -14.28
C GLY A 109 -10.06 2.09 -15.34
N HIS A 110 -10.08 1.43 -16.50
CA HIS A 110 -10.99 1.79 -17.58
C HIS A 110 -12.45 1.51 -17.17
N PRO A 111 -13.41 2.41 -17.47
CA PRO A 111 -14.79 2.27 -17.00
C PRO A 111 -15.54 1.09 -17.62
N SER A 112 -15.15 0.69 -18.83
CA SER A 112 -15.73 -0.42 -19.58
C SER A 112 -14.69 -1.49 -19.89
N ILE A 113 -15.12 -2.76 -19.86
CA ILE A 113 -14.28 -3.93 -20.09
C ILE A 113 -14.79 -4.64 -21.34
N THR A 114 -14.46 -4.09 -22.50
CA THR A 114 -14.83 -4.65 -23.81
C THR A 114 -13.61 -4.77 -24.70
N TRP A 115 -13.65 -5.65 -25.71
CA TRP A 115 -12.52 -5.79 -26.63
C TRP A 115 -12.31 -4.53 -27.48
N LYS A 116 -13.37 -3.77 -27.74
CA LYS A 116 -13.27 -2.46 -28.40
C LYS A 116 -12.39 -1.51 -27.58
N ASP A 117 -12.57 -1.49 -26.26
CA ASP A 117 -11.79 -0.64 -25.36
C ASP A 117 -10.33 -1.11 -25.26
N VAL A 118 -10.09 -2.43 -25.22
CA VAL A 118 -8.72 -2.98 -25.27
C VAL A 118 -7.99 -2.49 -26.52
N ARG A 119 -8.63 -2.60 -27.68
CA ARG A 119 -8.05 -2.12 -28.95
C ARG A 119 -7.83 -0.61 -28.98
N GLY A 120 -8.71 0.15 -28.32
CA GLY A 120 -8.60 1.59 -28.18
C GLY A 120 -7.39 1.98 -27.34
N VAL A 121 -7.21 1.37 -26.18
CA VAL A 121 -6.05 1.59 -25.31
C VAL A 121 -4.73 1.21 -26.01
N MET A 122 -4.70 0.06 -26.69
CA MET A 122 -3.51 -0.38 -27.43
C MET A 122 -3.19 0.50 -28.66
N ALA A 123 -4.13 1.35 -29.10
CA ALA A 123 -3.89 2.28 -30.21
C ALA A 123 -3.07 3.50 -29.79
N ASP A 124 -3.00 3.81 -28.50
CA ASP A 124 -2.21 4.92 -27.98
C ASP A 124 -0.71 4.62 -28.14
N MET A 125 0.05 5.55 -28.72
CA MET A 125 1.51 5.43 -28.83
C MET A 125 2.19 5.41 -27.45
N LYS A 126 1.55 5.99 -26.43
CA LYS A 126 2.01 5.98 -25.04
C LYS A 126 1.48 4.78 -24.24
N PHE A 127 0.78 3.84 -24.87
CA PHE A 127 0.19 2.68 -24.20
C PHE A 127 1.14 1.95 -23.25
N ILE A 128 2.32 1.55 -23.75
CA ILE A 128 3.32 0.82 -22.95
C ILE A 128 3.86 1.69 -21.81
N THR A 129 4.12 2.97 -22.08
CA THR A 129 4.55 3.92 -21.06
C THR A 129 3.51 4.07 -19.96
N ASN A 130 2.24 4.28 -20.33
CA ASN A 130 1.13 4.43 -19.39
C ASN A 130 0.90 3.18 -18.53
N LEU A 131 1.14 1.98 -19.07
CA LEU A 131 1.13 0.75 -18.27
C LEU A 131 2.24 0.74 -17.22
N LYS A 132 3.46 1.11 -17.61
CA LYS A 132 4.64 1.04 -16.73
C LYS A 132 4.66 2.12 -15.66
N THR A 133 4.20 3.32 -15.98
CA THR A 133 4.33 4.52 -15.13
C THR A 133 3.05 4.86 -14.38
N ARG A 134 2.07 3.95 -14.34
CA ARG A 134 0.84 4.18 -13.57
C ARG A 134 1.16 4.25 -12.09
N ASP A 135 0.62 5.27 -11.44
CA ASP A 135 0.68 5.43 -9.99
C ASP A 135 -0.02 4.25 -9.27
N PRO A 136 0.68 3.49 -8.41
CA PRO A 136 0.11 2.43 -7.58
C PRO A 136 -1.09 2.87 -6.74
N ASP A 137 -1.13 4.14 -6.31
CA ASP A 137 -2.21 4.67 -5.46
C ASP A 137 -3.54 4.79 -6.20
N LEU A 138 -3.51 4.83 -7.53
CA LEU A 138 -4.71 4.82 -8.37
C LEU A 138 -5.31 3.42 -8.56
N PHE A 139 -4.71 2.38 -7.98
CA PHE A 139 -5.22 1.00 -8.09
C PHE A 139 -6.05 0.60 -6.87
N THR A 140 -7.37 0.70 -7.03
CA THR A 140 -8.37 0.50 -5.97
C THR A 140 -8.55 -0.96 -5.56
N SER A 141 -9.04 -1.19 -4.34
CA SER A 141 -9.37 -2.54 -3.84
C SER A 141 -10.37 -3.27 -4.73
N LYS A 142 -11.33 -2.53 -5.30
CA LYS A 142 -12.30 -3.06 -6.28
C LYS A 142 -11.60 -3.61 -7.52
N GLN A 143 -10.63 -2.87 -8.06
CA GLN A 143 -9.87 -3.31 -9.23
C GLN A 143 -9.05 -4.56 -8.93
N ALA A 144 -8.46 -4.69 -7.74
CA ALA A 144 -7.70 -5.92 -7.40
C ALA A 144 -8.60 -7.15 -7.30
N VAL A 145 -9.74 -7.04 -6.63
CA VAL A 145 -10.70 -8.16 -6.57
C VAL A 145 -11.14 -8.56 -7.98
N GLN A 146 -11.44 -7.57 -8.81
CA GLN A 146 -11.82 -7.82 -10.20
C GLN A 146 -10.67 -8.43 -11.02
N LEU A 147 -9.45 -7.95 -10.84
CA LEU A 147 -8.26 -8.45 -11.53
C LEU A 147 -8.04 -9.93 -11.22
N LYS A 148 -8.11 -10.33 -9.94
CA LYS A 148 -7.98 -11.73 -9.52
C LYS A 148 -9.05 -12.64 -10.11
N ILE A 149 -10.28 -12.15 -10.25
CA ILE A 149 -11.36 -12.90 -10.92
C ILE A 149 -11.03 -13.18 -12.39
N TYR A 150 -10.53 -12.16 -13.12
CA TYR A 150 -10.20 -12.33 -14.54
C TYR A 150 -8.91 -13.13 -14.74
N LEU A 151 -7.92 -12.98 -13.86
CA LEU A 151 -6.72 -13.82 -13.85
C LEU A 151 -7.10 -15.29 -13.64
N LYS A 152 -7.92 -15.61 -12.64
CA LYS A 152 -8.39 -16.99 -12.44
C LYS A 152 -9.10 -17.56 -13.68
N LYS A 153 -10.00 -16.78 -14.31
CA LYS A 153 -10.65 -17.20 -15.56
C LYS A 153 -9.64 -17.41 -16.70
N LEU A 154 -8.59 -16.61 -16.77
CA LEU A 154 -7.52 -16.76 -17.75
C LEU A 154 -6.72 -18.04 -17.48
N GLU A 155 -6.39 -18.33 -16.23
CA GLU A 155 -5.72 -19.57 -15.82
C GLU A 155 -6.56 -20.80 -16.19
N GLU A 156 -7.86 -20.79 -15.88
CA GLU A 156 -8.81 -21.86 -16.27
C GLU A 156 -8.87 -22.08 -17.79
N LYS A 157 -8.64 -21.03 -18.59
CA LYS A 157 -8.61 -21.12 -20.05
C LYS A 157 -7.24 -21.57 -20.59
N LEU A 158 -6.16 -21.24 -19.90
CA LEU A 158 -4.80 -21.67 -20.25
C LEU A 158 -4.55 -23.12 -19.87
N ASP A 159 -5.11 -23.57 -18.74
CA ASP A 159 -5.02 -24.93 -18.23
C ASP A 159 -6.41 -25.51 -17.91
N PRO A 160 -7.24 -25.83 -18.94
CA PRO A 160 -8.61 -26.32 -18.73
C PRO A 160 -8.73 -27.64 -17.98
N ASN A 161 -7.66 -28.43 -18.00
CA ASN A 161 -7.60 -29.73 -17.32
C ASN A 161 -6.93 -29.64 -15.95
N HIS A 162 -6.58 -28.43 -15.49
CA HIS A 162 -5.93 -28.18 -14.21
C HIS A 162 -4.66 -29.01 -13.97
N ILE A 163 -3.92 -29.31 -15.04
CA ILE A 163 -2.69 -30.13 -15.01
C ILE A 163 -1.66 -29.50 -14.08
N TYR A 164 -1.56 -28.18 -14.06
CA TYR A 164 -0.58 -27.44 -13.27
C TYR A 164 -1.11 -26.98 -11.91
N SER A 165 -2.34 -27.33 -11.55
CA SER A 165 -2.97 -26.88 -10.29
C SER A 165 -2.27 -27.41 -9.03
N LEU A 166 -1.61 -28.57 -9.14
CA LEU A 166 -0.89 -29.22 -8.05
C LEU A 166 0.59 -28.83 -7.97
N TYR A 167 1.08 -28.02 -8.91
CA TYR A 167 2.48 -27.60 -8.96
C TYR A 167 2.72 -26.53 -7.89
N ASP A 168 3.99 -26.37 -7.49
CA ASP A 168 4.37 -25.20 -6.71
C ASP A 168 3.97 -23.91 -7.44
N LYS A 169 3.62 -22.87 -6.69
CA LYS A 169 3.12 -21.61 -7.24
C LYS A 169 4.05 -21.03 -8.30
N SER A 170 5.36 -21.02 -8.05
CA SER A 170 6.35 -20.48 -8.97
C SER A 170 6.43 -21.29 -10.27
N GLU A 171 6.40 -22.61 -10.18
CA GLU A 171 6.40 -23.48 -11.36
C GLU A 171 5.12 -23.35 -12.18
N ARG A 172 3.97 -23.30 -11.50
CA ARG A 172 2.65 -23.09 -12.13
C ARG A 172 2.64 -21.77 -12.90
N ASP A 173 3.07 -20.68 -12.28
CA ASP A 173 3.12 -19.35 -12.92
C ASP A 173 4.02 -19.36 -14.16
N ASN A 174 5.18 -20.03 -14.10
CA ASN A 174 6.07 -20.19 -15.25
C ASN A 174 5.45 -21.02 -16.39
N LYS A 175 4.70 -22.08 -16.07
CA LYS A 175 3.99 -22.89 -17.06
C LYS A 175 2.88 -22.08 -17.73
N LEU A 176 2.08 -21.36 -16.95
CA LEU A 176 1.01 -20.49 -17.47
C LEU A 176 1.58 -19.37 -18.36
N LEU A 177 2.70 -18.77 -17.97
CA LEU A 177 3.41 -17.79 -18.78
C LEU A 177 3.87 -18.38 -20.13
N THR A 178 4.40 -19.59 -20.12
CA THR A 178 4.82 -20.29 -21.34
C THR A 178 3.63 -20.54 -22.26
N LEU A 179 2.52 -21.04 -21.71
CA LEU A 179 1.28 -21.26 -22.45
C LEU A 179 0.77 -19.95 -23.08
N MET A 180 0.77 -18.86 -22.31
CA MET A 180 0.32 -17.57 -22.81
C MET A 180 1.24 -17.01 -23.90
N SER A 181 2.55 -17.19 -23.75
CA SER A 181 3.55 -16.77 -24.74
C SER A 181 3.41 -17.54 -26.06
N ASN A 182 2.98 -18.81 -25.99
CA ASN A 182 2.68 -19.62 -27.18
C ASN A 182 1.42 -19.14 -27.92
N VAL A 183 0.48 -18.49 -27.22
CA VAL A 183 -0.71 -17.89 -27.85
C VAL A 183 -0.31 -16.60 -28.59
N SER A 184 0.46 -15.73 -27.94
CA SER A 184 0.99 -14.52 -28.55
C SER A 184 2.12 -13.96 -27.71
N ARG A 185 3.13 -13.39 -28.37
CA ARG A 185 4.21 -12.65 -27.72
C ARG A 185 3.69 -11.50 -26.85
N VAL A 186 2.75 -10.71 -27.37
CA VAL A 186 2.13 -9.60 -26.59
C VAL A 186 1.36 -10.16 -25.42
N GLY A 187 0.60 -11.24 -25.64
CA GLY A 187 -0.14 -11.93 -24.59
C GLY A 187 0.75 -12.38 -23.42
N GLY A 188 1.88 -13.02 -23.73
CA GLY A 188 2.86 -13.45 -22.74
C GLY A 188 3.48 -12.30 -21.95
N SER A 189 3.94 -11.24 -22.64
CA SER A 189 4.50 -10.06 -21.97
C SER A 189 3.49 -9.34 -21.07
N LEU A 190 2.25 -9.17 -21.54
CA LEU A 190 1.17 -8.58 -20.73
C LEU A 190 0.82 -9.46 -19.53
N PHE A 191 0.79 -10.78 -19.70
CA PHE A 191 0.53 -11.72 -18.62
C PHE A 191 1.61 -11.64 -17.54
N LYS A 192 2.90 -11.69 -17.92
CA LYS A 192 4.01 -11.53 -16.97
C LYS A 192 3.90 -10.22 -16.20
N PHE A 193 3.61 -9.12 -16.89
CA PHE A 193 3.44 -7.80 -16.29
C PHE A 193 2.27 -7.75 -15.30
N ILE A 194 1.10 -8.24 -15.69
CA ILE A 194 -0.07 -8.23 -14.81
C ILE A 194 0.14 -9.11 -13.58
N HIS A 195 0.77 -10.28 -13.70
CA HIS A 195 1.10 -11.12 -12.54
C HIS A 195 2.08 -10.42 -11.59
N ALA A 196 3.11 -9.76 -12.12
CA ALA A 196 4.04 -9.00 -11.30
C ALA A 196 3.35 -7.83 -10.58
N ILE A 197 2.41 -7.15 -11.26
CA ILE A 197 1.59 -6.09 -10.69
C ILE A 197 0.66 -6.62 -9.60
N ASP A 198 -0.04 -7.74 -9.79
CA ASP A 198 -0.94 -8.31 -8.77
C ASP A 198 -0.16 -8.61 -7.48
N ASN A 199 1.02 -9.23 -7.60
CA ASN A 199 1.89 -9.51 -6.47
C ASN A 199 2.43 -8.23 -5.80
N TYR A 200 2.92 -7.27 -6.59
CA TYR A 200 3.39 -5.99 -6.08
C TYR A 200 2.27 -5.22 -5.35
N MET A 201 1.07 -5.16 -5.93
CA MET A 201 -0.05 -4.41 -5.36
C MET A 201 -0.63 -5.06 -4.10
N ASP A 202 -0.60 -6.40 -3.99
CA ASP A 202 -0.94 -7.10 -2.75
C ASP A 202 -0.01 -6.66 -1.62
N LYS A 203 1.32 -6.66 -1.86
CA LYS A 203 2.31 -6.22 -0.87
C LYS A 203 2.27 -4.73 -0.58
N TYR A 204 2.10 -3.90 -1.60
CA TYR A 204 2.00 -2.45 -1.46
C TYR A 204 0.89 -2.04 -0.49
N ARG A 205 -0.26 -2.74 -0.52
CA ARG A 205 -1.40 -2.47 0.36
C ARG A 205 -1.20 -2.93 1.80
N GLU A 206 -0.36 -3.94 2.02
CA GLU A 206 0.04 -4.34 3.38
C GLU A 206 1.04 -3.32 3.98
N THR A 207 1.94 -2.79 3.16
CA THR A 207 2.99 -1.86 3.59
C THR A 207 2.48 -0.43 3.82
N LYS A 208 1.63 0.10 2.93
CA LYS A 208 1.16 1.50 2.99
C LYS A 208 0.56 1.92 4.35
N PRO A 209 -0.44 1.23 4.92
CA PRO A 209 -1.04 1.65 6.19
C PRO A 209 -0.06 1.58 7.37
N LYS A 210 0.93 0.67 7.33
CA LYS A 210 1.97 0.59 8.37
C LYS A 210 2.88 1.81 8.33
N LYS A 211 3.25 2.26 7.12
CA LYS A 211 4.03 3.49 6.93
C LYS A 211 3.25 4.73 7.38
N ASP A 212 1.98 4.85 6.98
CA ASP A 212 1.15 6.00 7.37
C ASP A 212 0.94 6.06 8.89
N ARG A 213 0.76 4.89 9.53
CA ARG A 213 0.62 4.78 10.99
C ARG A 213 1.89 5.16 11.75
N LEU A 214 3.06 4.80 11.24
CA LEU A 214 4.33 5.22 11.83
C LEU A 214 4.44 6.74 11.81
N ILE A 215 4.22 7.36 10.65
CA ILE A 215 4.29 8.81 10.48
C ILE A 215 3.32 9.52 11.44
N SER A 216 2.11 8.99 11.63
CA SER A 216 1.16 9.59 12.59
C SER A 216 1.67 9.51 14.03
N ILE A 217 2.27 8.39 14.44
CA ILE A 217 2.75 8.20 15.82
C ILE A 217 4.00 9.05 16.07
N GLU A 218 4.91 9.13 15.09
CA GLU A 218 6.08 10.02 15.16
C GLU A 218 5.66 11.48 15.33
N ASN A 219 4.67 11.94 14.56
CA ASN A 219 4.13 13.30 14.69
C ASN A 219 3.48 13.53 16.06
N ASP A 220 2.67 12.59 16.55
CA ASP A 220 2.05 12.67 17.86
C ASP A 220 3.12 12.71 18.98
N TYR A 221 4.19 11.94 18.83
CA TYR A 221 5.31 11.92 19.79
C TYR A 221 6.05 13.26 19.84
N GLU A 222 6.36 13.87 18.70
CA GLU A 222 7.02 15.19 18.62
C GLU A 222 6.15 16.31 19.21
N ILE A 223 4.83 16.27 18.98
CA ILE A 223 3.90 17.23 19.60
C ILE A 223 3.90 17.07 21.13
N ASN A 224 3.83 15.84 21.65
CA ASN A 224 3.83 15.59 23.09
C ASN A 224 5.17 15.92 23.78
N LEU A 225 6.28 16.04 23.05
CA LEU A 225 7.58 16.49 23.56
C LEU A 225 7.70 18.01 23.67
N THR A 226 6.88 18.75 22.92
CA THR A 226 6.93 20.22 22.82
C THR A 226 5.88 20.94 23.69
N GLU A 227 4.83 20.23 24.13
CA GLU A 227 3.81 20.68 25.10
C GLU A 227 4.19 20.41 26.57
#